data_AF-A0AAU4YBR2-F1
#
_entry.id   AF-A0AAU4YBR2-F1
#
_cell.length_a   1.000
_cell.length_b   1.000
_cell.length_c   1.000
_cell.angle_alpha   90.00
_cell.angle_beta   90.00
_cell.angle_gamma   90.00
#
_symmetry.space_group_name_H-M   'P 1'
#
loop_
_entity.id
_entity.type
_entity.pdbx_description
1 polymer ?
#
loop_
_entity_poly.entity_id
_entity_poly.type
_entity_poly.pdbx_seq_one_letter_code
_entity_poly.pdbx_strand_id
1 'polypeptide(L)'
;MSDSSRDTAAGAGWTGADRGAYRQLMPDRTEKISWLDPRMLWAARNGVLASWFGDPTGRTRARLVAQRAAAGAPADKVIRRTDPDSFSFMVIGDTGEGDDPQYAVVPGFLRVSQGSSFAVVASDVIYPVGSADDYGTKFFRPYRDYPAPIYAIPGNHDWYEDLGAFMRVFCGDAPPLPAEPAPRPLSRARLRSLLWHRPRAGDGQRLAEARALRSAAGQQAAQPGPYWAIDAGPVRIIGIDTGLLGTIDAEQGAWLREVSRGPRPKILVTGSPLYVDGEHHPCPVEGGGTVDDIVSAPEHHYVAAIGGDIHNYQRYPVRLADGRTLQYVVSGGGGAFMHATHTIPRVSVAGVTEADFRCYPLRGDSLAFYSRLYGRRLRLRRFFALTETEAQAVVAERLGIPPTRTPGPEVRVTRRIRLLAGLLGTGSRPEHRKRFRLPVRKIYTQLFSPGSVTYSPPFFKCFLRLDVTPEAVRLRCFAATGNRAQELNPPVEDEVMIPLA
;
A
#
# COMPACT_ATOMS: atom_id res chain seq x y z
N MET A 1 0.75 -3.29 -27.55
CA MET A 1 0.94 -2.74 -26.19
C MET A 1 -0.34 -2.02 -25.84
N SER A 2 -0.87 -2.16 -24.62
CA SER A 2 -2.03 -1.37 -24.19
C SER A 2 -1.58 0.06 -23.89
N ASP A 3 -2.31 1.06 -24.37
CA ASP A 3 -2.07 2.47 -24.08
C ASP A 3 -2.13 2.71 -22.56
N SER A 4 -1.14 3.42 -21.99
CA SER A 4 -1.13 3.78 -20.56
C SER A 4 -1.94 5.06 -20.31
N SER A 5 -2.18 5.39 -19.03
CA SER A 5 -2.81 6.67 -18.67
C SER A 5 -2.03 7.90 -19.13
N ARG A 6 -0.72 7.75 -19.39
CA ARG A 6 0.18 8.81 -19.90
C ARG A 6 -0.05 9.11 -21.37
N ASP A 7 -0.57 8.13 -22.11
CA ASP A 7 -0.76 8.27 -23.55
C ASP A 7 -2.18 8.77 -23.85
N THR A 8 -3.19 8.16 -23.25
CA THR A 8 -4.60 8.44 -23.57
C THR A 8 -5.52 8.39 -22.35
N ALA A 9 -6.68 9.06 -22.46
CA ALA A 9 -7.76 8.92 -21.48
C ALA A 9 -8.34 7.49 -21.45
N ALA A 10 -8.28 6.79 -22.58
CA ALA A 10 -8.67 5.39 -22.69
C ALA A 10 -7.73 4.48 -21.88
N GLY A 11 -6.42 4.73 -21.92
CA GLY A 11 -5.44 4.05 -21.09
C GLY A 11 -5.67 4.27 -19.58
N ALA A 12 -6.13 5.46 -19.19
CA ALA A 12 -6.57 5.74 -17.82
C ALA A 12 -7.91 5.08 -17.45
N GLY A 13 -8.61 4.45 -18.41
CA GLY A 13 -9.87 3.76 -18.20
C GLY A 13 -11.12 4.65 -18.26
N TRP A 14 -11.03 5.87 -18.78
CA TRP A 14 -12.16 6.80 -18.86
C TRP A 14 -13.20 6.47 -19.95
N THR A 15 -12.81 5.73 -20.99
CA THR A 15 -13.63 5.47 -22.19
C THR A 15 -14.04 4.01 -22.37
N GLY A 16 -13.76 3.13 -21.39
CA GLY A 16 -14.18 1.73 -21.41
C GLY A 16 -15.65 1.57 -20.99
N ALA A 17 -16.49 0.99 -21.86
CA ALA A 17 -17.90 0.74 -21.55
C ALA A 17 -18.12 -0.58 -20.79
N ASP A 18 -17.32 -1.61 -21.10
CA ASP A 18 -17.50 -2.94 -20.53
C ASP A 18 -16.76 -3.10 -19.20
N ARG A 19 -17.54 -3.28 -18.14
CA ARG A 19 -17.02 -3.66 -16.83
C ARG A 19 -16.37 -5.04 -16.90
N GLY A 20 -15.27 -5.18 -16.17
CA GLY A 20 -14.49 -6.39 -16.08
C GLY A 20 -15.20 -7.63 -15.55
N ALA A 21 -14.59 -8.78 -15.80
CA ALA A 21 -15.02 -10.10 -15.35
C ALA A 21 -14.78 -10.32 -13.85
N TYR A 22 -14.05 -9.44 -13.17
CA TYR A 22 -13.84 -9.50 -11.72
C TYR A 22 -15.14 -9.68 -10.91
N ARG A 23 -16.28 -9.18 -11.42
CA ARG A 23 -17.59 -9.31 -10.77
C ARG A 23 -18.03 -10.77 -10.62
N GLN A 24 -17.60 -11.66 -11.51
CA GLN A 24 -17.86 -13.10 -11.41
C GLN A 24 -17.01 -13.75 -10.31
N LEU A 25 -15.91 -13.10 -9.91
CA LEU A 25 -15.05 -13.53 -8.83
C LEU A 25 -15.52 -13.02 -7.48
N MET A 26 -16.44 -12.04 -7.40
CA MET A 26 -16.90 -11.43 -6.14
C MET A 26 -17.83 -12.34 -5.33
N PRO A 27 -17.89 -12.21 -3.99
CA PRO A 27 -18.72 -13.07 -3.17
C PRO A 27 -20.19 -12.67 -3.32
N ASP A 28 -21.11 -13.62 -3.10
CA ASP A 28 -22.56 -13.38 -3.24
C ASP A 28 -23.04 -12.21 -2.39
N ARG A 29 -22.40 -12.02 -1.23
CA ARG A 29 -22.56 -10.85 -0.37
C ARG A 29 -21.22 -10.18 -0.15
N THR A 30 -21.15 -8.91 -0.50
CA THR A 30 -20.01 -8.04 -0.22
C THR A 30 -20.47 -6.96 0.76
N GLU A 31 -19.86 -6.93 1.94
CA GLU A 31 -20.08 -5.83 2.87
C GLU A 31 -19.32 -4.60 2.39
N LYS A 32 -20.05 -3.50 2.17
CA LYS A 32 -19.45 -2.24 1.75
C LYS A 32 -18.89 -1.53 2.96
N ILE A 33 -17.56 -1.39 3.01
CA ILE A 33 -16.90 -0.66 4.08
C ILE A 33 -17.24 0.82 3.92
N SER A 34 -17.85 1.38 4.96
CA SER A 34 -18.03 2.82 5.10
C SER A 34 -17.31 3.23 6.36
N TRP A 35 -16.08 3.69 6.24
CA TRP A 35 -15.35 4.19 7.39
C TRP A 35 -15.92 5.48 8.02
N LEU A 36 -16.96 6.08 7.43
CA LEU A 36 -17.76 7.11 8.11
C LEU A 36 -18.74 6.49 9.13
N ASP A 37 -18.85 5.16 9.16
CA ASP A 37 -19.61 4.42 10.16
C ASP A 37 -18.92 4.53 11.53
N PRO A 38 -19.58 5.11 12.55
CA PRO A 38 -19.05 5.17 13.92
C PRO A 38 -18.62 3.81 14.46
N ARG A 39 -19.23 2.70 14.03
CA ARG A 39 -18.85 1.34 14.45
C ARG A 39 -17.45 0.97 13.98
N MET A 40 -17.11 1.32 12.74
CA MET A 40 -15.78 1.05 12.18
C MET A 40 -14.72 1.95 12.81
N LEU A 41 -15.03 3.23 13.00
CA LEU A 41 -14.17 4.17 13.72
C LEU A 41 -13.90 3.71 15.15
N TRP A 42 -14.93 3.20 15.83
CA TRP A 42 -14.80 2.62 17.16
C TRP A 42 -13.92 1.37 17.14
N ALA A 43 -14.07 0.47 16.17
CA ALA A 43 -13.22 -0.71 16.06
C ALA A 43 -11.74 -0.34 15.82
N ALA A 44 -11.47 0.67 14.97
CA ALA A 44 -10.12 1.16 14.66
C ALA A 44 -9.51 2.10 15.72
N ARG A 45 -10.14 2.25 16.90
CA ARG A 45 -9.72 3.22 17.94
C ARG A 45 -8.32 2.95 18.53
N ASN A 46 -7.78 1.75 18.37
CA ASN A 46 -6.52 1.34 18.98
C ASN A 46 -5.32 2.22 18.55
N GLY A 47 -5.29 2.72 17.31
CA GLY A 47 -4.25 3.68 16.88
C GLY A 47 -4.33 5.01 17.62
N VAL A 48 -5.54 5.55 17.81
CA VAL A 48 -5.76 6.78 18.59
C VAL A 48 -5.35 6.57 20.04
N LEU A 49 -5.79 5.46 20.66
CA LEU A 49 -5.41 5.11 22.03
C LEU A 49 -3.90 4.92 22.18
N ALA A 50 -3.22 4.31 21.20
CA ALA A 50 -1.78 4.15 21.19
C ALA A 50 -1.07 5.52 21.18
N SER A 51 -1.51 6.45 20.33
CA SER A 51 -0.94 7.80 20.26
C SER A 51 -1.06 8.59 21.58
N TRP A 52 -2.17 8.43 22.30
CA TRP A 52 -2.45 9.21 23.52
C TRP A 52 -1.92 8.57 24.79
N PHE A 53 -1.92 7.24 24.84
CA PHE A 53 -1.66 6.48 26.07
C PHE A 53 -0.46 5.51 25.95
N GLY A 54 0.33 5.65 24.89
CA GLY A 54 1.53 4.87 24.60
C GLY A 54 1.23 3.66 23.72
N ASP A 55 2.16 3.33 22.84
CA ASP A 55 2.04 2.26 21.86
C ASP A 55 2.54 0.91 22.42
N PRO A 56 1.68 -0.13 22.55
CA PRO A 56 2.12 -1.46 22.98
C PRO A 56 2.77 -2.30 21.87
N THR A 57 2.74 -1.83 20.61
CA THR A 57 3.06 -2.64 19.44
C THR A 57 4.41 -3.34 19.53
N GLY A 58 5.49 -2.60 19.86
CA GLY A 58 6.84 -3.18 19.97
C GLY A 58 6.93 -4.32 20.99
N ARG A 59 6.30 -4.16 22.17
CA ARG A 59 6.26 -5.20 23.20
C ARG A 59 5.46 -6.42 22.73
N THR A 60 4.30 -6.22 22.11
CA THR A 60 3.49 -7.33 21.58
C THR A 60 4.23 -8.07 20.47
N ARG A 61 4.88 -7.34 19.55
CA ARG A 61 5.70 -7.89 18.47
C ARG A 61 6.85 -8.75 19.00
N ALA A 62 7.62 -8.24 19.96
CA ALA A 62 8.73 -8.99 20.57
C ALA A 62 8.26 -10.34 21.14
N ARG A 63 7.10 -10.35 21.81
CA ARG A 63 6.50 -11.58 22.36
C ARG A 63 6.04 -12.55 21.26
N LEU A 64 5.43 -12.05 20.19
CA LEU A 64 5.06 -12.86 19.02
C LEU A 64 6.30 -13.49 18.36
N VAL A 65 7.36 -12.70 18.20
CA VAL A 65 8.63 -13.17 17.63
C VAL A 65 9.29 -14.22 18.52
N ALA A 66 9.33 -14.00 19.84
CA ALA A 66 9.85 -14.97 20.80
C ALA A 66 9.04 -16.29 20.78
N GLN A 67 7.71 -16.21 20.69
CA GLN A 67 6.84 -17.39 20.55
C GLN A 67 7.16 -18.15 19.26
N ARG A 68 7.37 -17.46 18.13
CA ARG A 68 7.75 -18.09 16.87
C ARG A 68 9.13 -18.74 16.93
N ALA A 69 10.11 -18.08 17.55
CA ALA A 69 11.44 -18.65 17.75
C ALA A 69 11.37 -19.93 18.61
N ALA A 70 10.60 -19.92 19.69
CA ALA A 70 10.36 -21.11 20.52
C ALA A 70 9.65 -22.25 19.74
N ALA A 71 8.84 -21.91 18.74
CA ALA A 71 8.22 -22.86 17.82
C ALA A 71 9.14 -23.30 16.64
N GLY A 72 10.44 -22.97 16.68
CA GLY A 72 11.42 -23.41 15.69
C GLY A 72 11.55 -22.52 14.46
N ALA A 73 10.99 -21.30 14.46
CA ALA A 73 11.25 -20.34 13.38
C ALA A 73 12.75 -19.95 13.36
N PRO A 74 13.35 -19.77 12.16
CA PRO A 74 14.74 -19.33 12.04
C PRO A 74 15.04 -18.06 12.85
N ALA A 75 16.08 -18.11 13.68
CA ALA A 75 16.45 -16.99 14.56
C ALA A 75 16.79 -15.71 13.78
N ASP A 76 17.48 -15.87 12.65
CA ASP A 76 17.83 -14.80 11.71
C ASP A 76 16.64 -14.28 10.89
N LYS A 77 15.50 -14.99 10.94
CA LYS A 77 14.26 -14.67 10.22
C LYS A 77 14.46 -14.61 8.70
N VAL A 78 15.46 -15.35 8.19
CA VAL A 78 15.76 -15.43 6.76
C VAL A 78 15.11 -16.69 6.17
N ILE A 79 14.18 -16.47 5.26
CA ILE A 79 13.58 -17.47 4.39
C ILE A 79 14.57 -17.71 3.24
N ARG A 80 15.18 -18.88 3.22
CA ARG A 80 16.14 -19.27 2.18
C ARG A 80 15.42 -19.98 1.06
N ARG A 81 15.43 -19.43 -0.15
CA ARG A 81 14.81 -20.01 -1.33
C ARG A 81 15.86 -20.43 -2.34
N THR A 82 15.50 -21.38 -3.21
CA THR A 82 16.35 -21.87 -4.31
C THR A 82 15.87 -21.32 -5.65
N ASP A 83 15.44 -20.05 -5.68
CA ASP A 83 15.07 -19.39 -6.92
C ASP A 83 16.32 -19.23 -7.83
N PRO A 84 16.16 -19.35 -9.15
CA PRO A 84 17.24 -19.11 -10.10
C PRO A 84 17.70 -17.64 -10.08
N ASP A 85 18.88 -17.38 -10.65
CA ASP A 85 19.41 -16.01 -10.72
C ASP A 85 18.56 -15.05 -11.57
N SER A 86 17.68 -15.62 -12.42
CA SER A 86 16.65 -14.89 -13.15
C SER A 86 15.26 -15.39 -12.78
N PHE A 87 14.47 -14.57 -12.10
CA PHE A 87 13.12 -14.91 -11.65
C PHE A 87 12.23 -13.67 -11.62
N SER A 88 10.93 -13.86 -11.39
CA SER A 88 9.99 -12.76 -11.21
C SER A 88 9.20 -12.92 -9.92
N PHE A 89 8.85 -11.80 -9.29
CA PHE A 89 7.91 -11.80 -8.17
C PHE A 89 6.96 -10.61 -8.24
N MET A 90 5.83 -10.73 -7.55
CA MET A 90 4.80 -9.70 -7.52
C MET A 90 4.85 -8.90 -6.21
N VAL A 91 4.49 -7.63 -6.25
CA VAL A 91 4.24 -6.81 -5.05
C VAL A 91 2.90 -6.10 -5.19
N ILE A 92 2.09 -6.14 -4.12
CA ILE A 92 0.78 -5.48 -4.08
C ILE A 92 0.51 -5.00 -2.64
N GLY A 93 0.09 -3.76 -2.44
CA GLY A 93 -0.21 -3.22 -1.10
C GLY A 93 -1.69 -2.95 -0.89
N ASP A 94 -2.12 -2.90 0.37
CA ASP A 94 -3.40 -2.30 0.78
C ASP A 94 -4.61 -2.95 0.09
N THR A 95 -4.67 -4.28 0.11
CA THR A 95 -5.62 -5.04 -0.71
C THR A 95 -6.98 -5.22 -0.06
N GLY A 96 -7.04 -5.45 1.25
CA GLY A 96 -8.12 -6.22 1.88
C GLY A 96 -9.40 -5.47 2.23
N GLU A 97 -10.02 -4.71 1.32
CA GLU A 97 -11.38 -4.17 1.53
C GLU A 97 -12.48 -5.19 1.16
N GLY A 98 -12.20 -6.12 0.26
CA GLY A 98 -13.12 -7.20 -0.17
C GLY A 98 -14.13 -6.80 -1.22
N ASP A 99 -14.00 -5.62 -1.82
CA ASP A 99 -15.02 -4.99 -2.67
C ASP A 99 -14.64 -4.90 -4.16
N ASP A 100 -15.46 -4.22 -4.96
CA ASP A 100 -15.27 -4.08 -6.41
C ASP A 100 -13.84 -3.63 -6.78
N PRO A 101 -13.27 -2.53 -6.23
CA PRO A 101 -11.89 -2.13 -6.48
C PRO A 101 -10.84 -3.22 -6.22
N GLN A 102 -10.90 -3.96 -5.11
CA GLN A 102 -9.95 -5.04 -4.86
C GLN A 102 -10.09 -6.15 -5.90
N TYR A 103 -11.30 -6.65 -6.12
CA TYR A 103 -11.51 -7.76 -7.05
C TYR A 103 -11.16 -7.36 -8.48
N ALA A 104 -11.32 -6.09 -8.86
CA ALA A 104 -10.91 -5.57 -10.17
C ALA A 104 -9.40 -5.70 -10.46
N VAL A 105 -8.56 -5.86 -9.43
CA VAL A 105 -7.13 -6.12 -9.58
C VAL A 105 -6.85 -7.57 -9.99
N VAL A 106 -7.65 -8.51 -9.51
CA VAL A 106 -7.38 -9.95 -9.57
C VAL A 106 -7.14 -10.47 -10.99
N PRO A 107 -8.00 -10.20 -12.00
CA PRO A 107 -7.79 -10.76 -13.33
C PRO A 107 -6.49 -10.30 -14.00
N GLY A 108 -6.18 -9.00 -13.89
CA GLY A 108 -4.94 -8.44 -14.42
C GLY A 108 -3.71 -8.95 -13.66
N PHE A 109 -3.81 -9.05 -12.33
CA PHE A 109 -2.76 -9.63 -11.48
C PHE A 109 -2.47 -11.09 -11.87
N LEU A 110 -3.49 -11.95 -12.02
CA LEU A 110 -3.32 -13.35 -12.41
C LEU A 110 -2.71 -13.48 -13.81
N ARG A 111 -3.08 -12.59 -14.74
CA ARG A 111 -2.51 -12.54 -16.09
C ARG A 111 -1.01 -12.20 -16.05
N VAL A 112 -0.65 -11.15 -15.31
CA VAL A 112 0.73 -10.63 -15.27
C VAL A 112 1.63 -11.47 -14.37
N SER A 113 1.09 -12.15 -13.36
CA SER A 113 1.86 -12.97 -12.42
C SER A 113 2.22 -14.37 -12.92
N GLN A 114 1.83 -14.72 -14.15
CA GLN A 114 2.23 -15.99 -14.77
C GLN A 114 3.77 -16.15 -14.75
N GLY A 115 4.22 -17.29 -14.24
CA GLY A 115 5.64 -17.62 -14.09
C GLY A 115 6.36 -16.91 -12.94
N SER A 116 5.67 -16.13 -12.09
CA SER A 116 6.28 -15.56 -10.89
C SER A 116 6.50 -16.61 -9.80
N SER A 117 7.62 -16.49 -9.08
CA SER A 117 8.04 -17.42 -8.02
C SER A 117 7.28 -17.25 -6.71
N PHE A 118 6.81 -16.04 -6.43
CA PHE A 118 6.03 -15.67 -5.24
C PHE A 118 5.46 -14.25 -5.38
N ALA A 119 4.59 -13.87 -4.44
CA ALA A 119 4.13 -12.51 -4.26
C ALA A 119 4.39 -11.99 -2.84
N VAL A 120 4.47 -10.67 -2.69
CA VAL A 120 4.57 -9.99 -1.41
C VAL A 120 3.42 -8.99 -1.27
N VAL A 121 2.66 -9.09 -0.17
CA VAL A 121 1.69 -8.07 0.22
C VAL A 121 2.40 -7.00 1.05
N ALA A 122 2.48 -5.79 0.51
CA ALA A 122 3.16 -4.65 1.11
C ALA A 122 2.19 -3.83 1.96
N SER A 123 1.96 -4.27 3.21
CA SER A 123 1.08 -3.61 4.20
C SER A 123 -0.42 -3.83 4.03
N ASP A 124 -1.14 -3.59 5.12
CA ASP A 124 -2.60 -3.57 5.26
C ASP A 124 -3.30 -4.70 4.50
N VAL A 125 -3.06 -5.92 4.99
CA VAL A 125 -3.58 -7.13 4.34
C VAL A 125 -5.10 -7.16 4.46
N ILE A 126 -5.65 -6.76 5.61
CA ILE A 126 -7.08 -6.83 5.92
C ILE A 126 -7.60 -5.54 6.55
N TYR A 127 -8.55 -4.91 5.87
CA TYR A 127 -9.36 -3.82 6.39
C TYR A 127 -10.67 -4.34 6.99
N PRO A 128 -11.27 -3.64 7.97
CA PRO A 128 -10.77 -2.39 8.54
C PRO A 128 -9.79 -2.57 9.71
N VAL A 129 -9.80 -3.73 10.38
CA VAL A 129 -9.10 -3.93 11.66
C VAL A 129 -8.31 -5.23 11.78
N GLY A 130 -8.07 -5.92 10.66
CA GLY A 130 -7.28 -7.15 10.70
C GLY A 130 -7.98 -8.38 11.29
N SER A 131 -9.32 -8.45 11.29
CA SER A 131 -10.08 -9.58 11.85
C SER A 131 -9.85 -10.89 11.06
N ALA A 132 -9.84 -12.02 11.76
CA ALA A 132 -9.62 -13.32 11.11
C ALA A 132 -10.79 -13.76 10.21
N ASP A 133 -12.02 -13.34 10.52
CA ASP A 133 -13.21 -13.65 9.73
C ASP A 133 -13.15 -13.05 8.31
N ASP A 134 -12.44 -11.94 8.15
CA ASP A 134 -12.34 -11.21 6.90
C ASP A 134 -11.37 -11.84 5.90
N TYR A 135 -10.43 -12.68 6.34
CA TYR A 135 -9.43 -13.29 5.46
C TYR A 135 -10.04 -14.16 4.35
N GLY A 136 -11.21 -14.76 4.58
CA GLY A 136 -11.86 -15.61 3.58
C GLY A 136 -12.19 -14.86 2.29
N THR A 137 -12.91 -13.75 2.40
CA THR A 137 -13.35 -12.97 1.23
C THR A 137 -12.34 -11.93 0.77
N LYS A 138 -11.40 -11.53 1.64
CA LYS A 138 -10.46 -10.43 1.36
C LYS A 138 -9.02 -10.89 1.07
N PHE A 139 -8.66 -12.14 1.33
CA PHE A 139 -7.34 -12.69 0.98
C PHE A 139 -7.42 -14.05 0.26
N PHE A 140 -8.02 -15.06 0.90
CA PHE A 140 -8.02 -16.42 0.36
C PHE A 140 -8.78 -16.54 -0.96
N ARG A 141 -9.96 -15.93 -1.05
CA ARG A 141 -10.80 -16.00 -2.24
C ARG A 141 -10.29 -15.18 -3.43
N PRO A 142 -9.89 -13.89 -3.28
CA PRO A 142 -9.33 -13.10 -4.38
C PRO A 142 -8.10 -13.76 -5.02
N TYR A 143 -7.24 -14.38 -4.20
CA TYR A 143 -5.99 -14.94 -4.68
C TYR A 143 -6.05 -16.46 -4.88
N ARG A 144 -7.20 -17.12 -4.78
CA ARG A 144 -7.30 -18.60 -4.84
C ARG A 144 -6.58 -19.25 -6.04
N ASP A 145 -6.57 -18.55 -7.17
CA ASP A 145 -6.04 -19.04 -8.44
C ASP A 145 -4.57 -18.63 -8.69
N TYR A 146 -3.94 -17.89 -7.77
CA TYR A 146 -2.51 -17.59 -7.82
C TYR A 146 -1.71 -18.79 -7.27
N PRO A 147 -0.89 -19.49 -8.09
CA PRO A 147 -0.38 -20.82 -7.72
C PRO A 147 0.84 -20.80 -6.79
N ALA A 148 1.46 -19.64 -6.58
CA ALA A 148 2.71 -19.51 -5.84
C ALA A 148 2.49 -18.97 -4.41
N PRO A 149 3.53 -19.02 -3.54
CA PRO A 149 3.45 -18.52 -2.17
C PRO A 149 3.20 -17.01 -2.12
N ILE A 150 2.48 -16.57 -1.10
CA ILE A 150 2.29 -15.14 -0.79
C ILE A 150 2.87 -14.88 0.60
N TYR A 151 3.85 -13.98 0.66
CA TYR A 151 4.38 -13.43 1.90
C TYR A 151 3.73 -12.08 2.17
N ALA A 152 3.75 -11.61 3.42
CA ALA A 152 3.17 -10.32 3.76
C ALA A 152 3.96 -9.64 4.87
N ILE A 153 3.89 -8.31 4.89
CA ILE A 153 4.19 -7.52 6.08
C ILE A 153 2.89 -6.89 6.58
N PRO A 154 2.72 -6.71 7.90
CA PRO A 154 1.53 -6.08 8.43
C PRO A 154 1.59 -4.56 8.33
N GLY A 155 0.42 -3.95 8.15
CA GLY A 155 0.23 -2.51 8.29
C GLY A 155 -0.50 -2.15 9.58
N ASN A 156 -0.82 -0.87 9.76
CA ASN A 156 -1.54 -0.40 10.94
C ASN A 156 -2.93 -1.03 11.05
N HIS A 157 -3.57 -1.36 9.92
CA HIS A 157 -4.89 -1.99 9.95
C HIS A 157 -4.86 -3.41 10.51
N ASP A 158 -3.78 -4.15 10.26
CA ASP A 158 -3.58 -5.50 10.82
C ASP A 158 -3.30 -5.46 12.34
N TRP A 159 -2.81 -4.32 12.84
CA TRP A 159 -2.47 -4.12 14.25
C TRP A 159 -3.65 -3.63 15.12
N TYR A 160 -4.77 -3.22 14.54
CA TYR A 160 -5.92 -2.78 15.34
C TYR A 160 -6.51 -3.89 16.22
N GLU A 161 -6.21 -5.18 15.95
CA GLU A 161 -6.54 -6.33 16.81
C GLU A 161 -5.29 -7.13 17.24
N ASP A 162 -4.21 -6.42 17.62
CA ASP A 162 -2.96 -7.01 18.19
C ASP A 162 -2.27 -8.05 17.29
N LEU A 163 -2.47 -7.96 15.97
CA LEU A 163 -1.85 -8.78 14.93
C LEU A 163 -2.19 -10.30 14.99
N GLY A 164 -3.16 -10.70 15.81
CA GLY A 164 -3.46 -12.13 16.04
C GLY A 164 -3.84 -12.89 14.76
N ALA A 165 -4.73 -12.33 13.94
CA ALA A 165 -5.17 -12.99 12.70
C ALA A 165 -4.05 -13.11 11.67
N PHE A 166 -3.23 -12.07 11.51
CA PHE A 166 -2.07 -12.07 10.63
C PHE A 166 -1.08 -13.17 11.03
N MET A 167 -0.79 -13.28 12.33
CA MET A 167 0.13 -14.30 12.85
C MET A 167 -0.42 -15.72 12.64
N ARG A 168 -1.74 -15.91 12.73
CA ARG A 168 -2.37 -17.17 12.36
C ARG A 168 -2.19 -17.45 10.86
N VAL A 169 -2.50 -16.49 9.99
CA VAL A 169 -2.53 -16.71 8.54
C VAL A 169 -1.15 -16.92 7.93
N PHE A 170 -0.17 -16.07 8.25
CA PHE A 170 1.14 -16.06 7.62
C PHE A 170 2.24 -16.72 8.45
N CYS A 171 2.16 -16.66 9.78
CA CYS A 171 3.25 -17.04 10.67
C CYS A 171 3.01 -18.41 11.34
N GLY A 172 2.65 -19.42 10.54
CA GLY A 172 2.55 -20.82 10.97
C GLY A 172 1.48 -21.07 12.03
N ASP A 173 0.28 -20.50 11.84
CA ASP A 173 -0.88 -20.64 12.72
C ASP A 173 -0.59 -20.36 14.19
N ALA A 174 0.20 -19.31 14.45
CA ALA A 174 0.64 -18.97 15.80
C ALA A 174 -0.57 -18.76 16.74
N PRO A 175 -0.61 -19.43 17.91
CA PRO A 175 -1.72 -19.28 18.84
C PRO A 175 -1.69 -17.90 19.52
N PRO A 176 -2.83 -17.42 20.05
CA PRO A 176 -2.88 -16.17 20.79
C PRO A 176 -1.83 -16.11 21.90
N LEU A 177 -1.24 -14.94 22.12
CA LEU A 177 -0.30 -14.74 23.22
C LEU A 177 -0.99 -14.94 24.58
N PRO A 178 -0.27 -15.47 25.59
CA PRO A 178 -0.75 -15.49 26.96
C PRO A 178 -1.12 -14.09 27.45
N ALA A 179 -2.16 -13.99 28.29
CA ALA A 179 -2.56 -12.71 28.88
C ALA A 179 -1.43 -12.12 29.75
N GLU A 180 -1.21 -10.81 29.64
CA GLU A 180 -0.29 -10.11 30.55
C GLU A 180 -1.00 -9.69 31.83
N PRO A 181 -0.25 -9.50 32.94
CA PRO A 181 -0.78 -8.88 34.13
C PRO A 181 -1.41 -7.52 33.82
N ALA A 182 -2.52 -7.22 34.48
CA ALA A 182 -3.18 -5.94 34.37
C ALA A 182 -2.19 -4.78 34.67
N PRO A 183 -2.17 -3.71 33.86
CA PRO A 183 -1.38 -2.53 34.18
C PRO A 183 -1.80 -1.93 35.53
N ARG A 184 -0.87 -1.23 36.19
CA ARG A 184 -1.11 -0.57 37.49
C ARG A 184 -2.40 0.27 37.44
N PRO A 185 -3.26 0.22 38.47
CA PRO A 185 -4.44 1.08 38.56
C PRO A 185 -4.10 2.55 38.33
N LEU A 186 -5.03 3.30 37.75
CA LEU A 186 -4.90 4.75 37.48
C LEU A 186 -3.73 5.16 36.55
N SER A 187 -3.11 4.22 35.82
CA SER A 187 -2.07 4.52 34.82
C SER A 187 -2.65 4.76 33.42
N ARG A 188 -1.91 5.48 32.56
CA ARG A 188 -2.25 5.61 31.12
C ARG A 188 -2.41 4.24 30.45
N ALA A 189 -1.53 3.29 30.77
CA ALA A 189 -1.60 1.93 30.26
C ALA A 189 -2.87 1.19 30.71
N ARG A 190 -3.40 1.46 31.92
CA ARG A 190 -4.68 0.90 32.39
C ARG A 190 -5.85 1.45 31.58
N LEU A 191 -5.89 2.77 31.35
CA LEU A 191 -6.94 3.39 30.53
C LEU A 191 -6.92 2.84 29.09
N ARG A 192 -5.72 2.75 28.48
CA ARG A 192 -5.52 2.11 27.18
C ARG A 192 -6.07 0.69 27.18
N SER A 193 -5.66 -0.14 28.14
CA SER A 193 -6.06 -1.55 28.22
C SER A 193 -7.57 -1.75 28.40
N LEU A 194 -8.28 -0.84 29.05
CA LEU A 194 -9.73 -0.94 29.24
C LEU A 194 -10.50 -0.61 27.96
N LEU A 195 -10.00 0.37 27.20
CA LEU A 195 -10.63 0.81 25.95
C LEU A 195 -10.11 0.02 24.75
N TRP A 196 -9.05 -0.76 24.88
CA TRP A 196 -8.42 -1.49 23.78
C TRP A 196 -9.43 -2.41 23.09
N HIS A 197 -9.52 -2.28 21.77
CA HIS A 197 -10.29 -3.15 20.91
C HIS A 197 -9.66 -4.54 20.87
N ARG A 198 -10.50 -5.57 20.87
CA ARG A 198 -10.10 -6.97 20.87
C ARG A 198 -11.01 -7.77 19.92
N PRO A 199 -10.50 -8.86 19.34
CA PRO A 199 -11.31 -9.79 18.55
C PRO A 199 -12.54 -10.25 19.33
N ARG A 200 -13.63 -10.51 18.60
CA ARG A 200 -14.88 -11.03 19.16
C ARG A 200 -14.72 -12.50 19.53
N ALA A 201 -15.55 -13.00 20.43
CA ALA A 201 -15.65 -14.43 20.67
C ALA A 201 -16.09 -15.13 19.36
N GLY A 202 -15.28 -16.08 18.89
CA GLY A 202 -15.53 -16.81 17.64
C GLY A 202 -14.82 -16.24 16.40
N ASP A 203 -14.06 -15.15 16.50
CA ASP A 203 -13.27 -14.63 15.38
C ASP A 203 -12.32 -15.70 14.80
N GLY A 204 -12.43 -15.92 13.49
CA GLY A 204 -11.66 -16.91 12.76
C GLY A 204 -12.13 -18.35 12.94
N GLN A 205 -13.38 -18.59 13.35
CA GLN A 205 -13.99 -19.94 13.36
C GLN A 205 -13.98 -20.57 11.97
N ARG A 206 -14.16 -19.76 10.92
CA ARG A 206 -14.18 -20.21 9.52
C ARG A 206 -12.82 -20.14 8.83
N LEU A 207 -11.75 -19.85 9.57
CA LEU A 207 -10.42 -19.67 8.98
C LEU A 207 -9.92 -20.96 8.31
N ALA A 208 -10.22 -22.13 8.88
CA ALA A 208 -9.87 -23.41 8.28
C ALA A 208 -10.56 -23.64 6.92
N GLU A 209 -11.86 -23.32 6.83
CA GLU A 209 -12.62 -23.36 5.56
C GLU A 209 -12.04 -22.39 4.53
N ALA A 210 -11.70 -21.17 4.97
CA ALA A 210 -11.10 -20.16 4.11
C ALA A 210 -9.74 -20.61 3.55
N ARG A 211 -8.89 -21.23 4.37
CA ARG A 211 -7.58 -21.78 3.96
C ARG A 211 -7.72 -22.84 2.87
N ALA A 212 -8.83 -23.59 2.82
CA ALA A 212 -9.05 -24.61 1.80
C ALA A 212 -9.04 -24.02 0.38
N LEU A 213 -9.41 -22.74 0.20
CA LEU A 213 -9.36 -22.03 -1.08
C LEU A 213 -7.93 -21.84 -1.62
N ARG A 214 -6.90 -21.92 -0.78
CA ARG A 214 -5.48 -21.82 -1.15
C ARG A 214 -4.65 -22.94 -0.51
N SER A 215 -5.09 -24.19 -0.65
CA SER A 215 -4.50 -25.36 -0.01
C SER A 215 -3.46 -26.10 -0.85
N ALA A 216 -3.23 -25.69 -2.11
CA ALA A 216 -2.26 -26.36 -2.97
C ALA A 216 -0.84 -26.24 -2.42
N ALA A 217 -0.01 -27.29 -2.60
CA ALA A 217 1.35 -27.33 -2.07
C ALA A 217 2.21 -26.14 -2.54
N GLY A 218 2.09 -25.75 -3.81
CA GLY A 218 2.82 -24.60 -4.38
C GLY A 218 2.42 -23.24 -3.79
N GLN A 219 1.26 -23.13 -3.13
CA GLN A 219 0.76 -21.88 -2.55
C GLN A 219 1.23 -21.66 -1.11
N GLN A 220 1.81 -22.68 -0.47
CA GLN A 220 2.16 -22.62 0.94
C GLN A 220 3.41 -21.76 1.16
N ALA A 221 3.33 -20.84 2.12
CA ALA A 221 4.43 -19.98 2.55
C ALA A 221 4.75 -20.26 4.01
N ALA A 222 6.04 -20.30 4.37
CA ALA A 222 6.49 -20.33 5.75
C ALA A 222 7.13 -18.98 6.07
N GLN A 223 6.44 -18.16 6.87
CA GLN A 223 6.95 -16.88 7.35
C GLN A 223 7.43 -17.01 8.81
N PRO A 224 8.67 -16.58 9.14
CA PRO A 224 9.23 -16.77 10.48
C PRO A 224 8.61 -15.85 11.54
N GLY A 225 8.02 -14.73 11.12
CA GLY A 225 7.43 -13.73 12.01
C GLY A 225 6.83 -12.56 11.21
N PRO A 226 6.40 -11.48 11.88
CA PRO A 226 5.76 -10.34 11.23
C PRO A 226 6.74 -9.49 10.38
N TYR A 227 8.03 -9.66 10.61
CA TYR A 227 9.12 -9.14 9.77
C TYR A 227 10.08 -10.28 9.42
N TRP A 228 10.70 -10.20 8.26
CA TRP A 228 11.44 -11.30 7.65
C TRP A 228 12.38 -10.82 6.55
N ALA A 229 13.32 -11.66 6.16
CA ALA A 229 14.07 -11.50 4.91
C ALA A 229 13.88 -12.74 4.02
N ILE A 230 13.87 -12.55 2.70
CA ILE A 230 13.87 -13.62 1.69
C ILE A 230 15.16 -13.49 0.90
N ASP A 231 15.95 -14.57 0.90
CA ASP A 231 17.05 -14.75 -0.04
C ASP A 231 16.53 -15.46 -1.29
N ALA A 232 16.55 -14.78 -2.43
CA ALA A 232 16.06 -15.29 -3.72
C ALA A 232 16.96 -14.82 -4.87
N GLY A 233 17.62 -15.77 -5.55
CA GLY A 233 18.58 -15.47 -6.61
C GLY A 233 19.64 -14.45 -6.16
N PRO A 234 19.88 -13.37 -6.93
CA PRO A 234 20.91 -12.39 -6.62
C PRO A 234 20.49 -11.35 -5.57
N VAL A 235 19.22 -11.31 -5.15
CA VAL A 235 18.70 -10.25 -4.27
C VAL A 235 18.24 -10.78 -2.92
N ARG A 236 18.19 -9.87 -1.94
CA ARG A 236 17.50 -10.08 -0.67
C ARG A 236 16.31 -9.13 -0.55
N ILE A 237 15.11 -9.66 -0.33
CA ILE A 237 13.92 -8.86 -0.03
C ILE A 237 13.75 -8.81 1.49
N ILE A 238 13.56 -7.64 2.07
CA ILE A 238 13.44 -7.46 3.53
C ILE A 238 12.10 -6.81 3.84
N GLY A 239 11.24 -7.52 4.55
CA GLY A 239 9.96 -7.03 5.04
C GLY A 239 10.05 -6.56 6.48
N ILE A 240 9.66 -5.31 6.75
CA ILE A 240 9.59 -4.75 8.11
C ILE A 240 8.16 -4.47 8.54
N ASP A 241 7.92 -4.56 9.84
CA ASP A 241 6.65 -4.28 10.50
C ASP A 241 6.74 -2.94 11.24
N THR A 242 5.99 -1.96 10.74
CA THR A 242 5.99 -0.58 11.25
C THR A 242 4.91 -0.29 12.29
N GLY A 243 4.10 -1.29 12.65
CA GLY A 243 3.12 -1.17 13.72
C GLY A 243 1.98 -0.17 13.47
N LEU A 244 1.32 0.25 14.56
CA LEU A 244 0.22 1.22 14.50
C LEU A 244 0.68 2.63 14.10
N LEU A 245 1.88 3.04 14.54
CA LEU A 245 2.33 4.43 14.50
C LEU A 245 3.48 4.69 13.51
N GLY A 246 3.88 3.70 12.72
CA GLY A 246 4.91 3.89 11.68
C GLY A 246 6.34 3.91 12.22
N THR A 247 6.64 3.11 13.25
CA THR A 247 7.98 3.02 13.89
C THR A 247 8.39 1.56 14.08
N ILE A 248 9.70 1.32 14.25
CA ILE A 248 10.22 0.00 14.61
C ILE A 248 10.89 0.02 15.98
N ASP A 249 10.67 -1.04 16.76
CA ASP A 249 11.28 -1.22 18.08
C ASP A 249 12.77 -1.58 17.99
N ALA A 250 13.45 -1.54 19.13
CA ALA A 250 14.90 -1.75 19.20
C ALA A 250 15.33 -3.16 18.76
N GLU A 251 14.51 -4.19 19.00
CA GLU A 251 14.81 -5.57 18.61
C GLU A 251 14.78 -5.72 17.09
N GLN A 252 13.70 -5.26 16.46
CA GLN A 252 13.59 -5.24 15.00
C GLN A 252 14.63 -4.33 14.36
N GLY A 253 14.94 -3.18 14.99
CA GLY A 253 15.99 -2.27 14.53
C GLY A 253 17.39 -2.88 14.58
N ALA A 254 17.71 -3.64 15.62
CA ALA A 254 18.97 -4.38 15.71
C ALA A 254 19.04 -5.50 14.66
N TRP A 255 17.95 -6.26 14.48
CA TRP A 255 17.85 -7.27 13.43
C TRP A 255 17.99 -6.68 12.03
N LEU A 256 17.34 -5.55 11.75
CA LEU A 256 17.39 -4.89 10.44
C LEU A 256 18.81 -4.47 10.09
N ARG A 257 19.56 -3.89 11.04
CA ARG A 257 20.97 -3.56 10.84
C ARG A 257 21.81 -4.78 10.53
N GLU A 258 21.59 -5.89 11.23
CA GLU A 258 22.33 -7.12 11.01
C GLU A 258 22.04 -7.72 9.62
N VAL A 259 20.76 -7.91 9.29
CA VAL A 259 20.34 -8.58 8.05
C VAL A 259 20.64 -7.74 6.79
N SER A 260 20.83 -6.43 6.97
CA SER A 260 21.20 -5.47 5.91
C SER A 260 22.67 -5.53 5.52
N ARG A 261 23.55 -6.12 6.35
CA ARG A 261 24.99 -6.16 6.06
C ARG A 261 25.34 -6.90 4.78
N GLY A 262 26.49 -6.54 4.21
CA GLY A 262 27.12 -7.23 3.10
C GLY A 262 26.68 -6.73 1.72
N PRO A 263 27.33 -7.21 0.66
CA PRO A 263 27.23 -6.60 -0.66
C PRO A 263 26.02 -7.04 -1.48
N ARG A 264 25.25 -8.04 -1.03
CA ARG A 264 24.07 -8.51 -1.78
C ARG A 264 23.06 -7.36 -1.93
N PRO A 265 22.59 -7.06 -3.15
CA PRO A 265 21.57 -6.03 -3.36
C PRO A 265 20.29 -6.34 -2.58
N LYS A 266 19.68 -5.32 -1.98
CA LYS A 266 18.43 -5.48 -1.22
C LYS A 266 17.27 -4.62 -1.71
N ILE A 267 16.08 -5.15 -1.49
CA ILE A 267 14.81 -4.44 -1.66
C ILE A 267 14.10 -4.40 -0.32
N LEU A 268 13.85 -3.21 0.22
CA LEU A 268 13.02 -3.04 1.41
C LEU A 268 11.54 -3.09 1.02
N VAL A 269 10.73 -3.77 1.81
CA VAL A 269 9.26 -3.68 1.82
C VAL A 269 8.84 -3.21 3.21
N THR A 270 8.12 -2.08 3.29
CA THR A 270 7.76 -1.41 4.54
C THR A 270 6.28 -1.04 4.59
N GLY A 271 5.70 -0.97 5.79
CA GLY A 271 4.29 -0.64 5.97
C GLY A 271 3.96 0.76 5.45
N SER A 272 4.77 1.75 5.85
CA SER A 272 4.67 3.13 5.37
C SER A 272 5.88 3.53 4.50
N PRO A 273 5.67 4.32 3.44
CA PRO A 273 6.72 4.70 2.50
C PRO A 273 7.64 5.78 3.08
N LEU A 274 8.93 5.72 2.73
CA LEU A 274 9.95 6.66 3.22
C LEU A 274 9.95 8.00 2.47
N TYR A 275 9.48 8.00 1.21
CA TYR A 275 9.19 9.20 0.43
C TYR A 275 7.79 9.08 -0.14
N VAL A 276 6.95 10.07 0.14
CA VAL A 276 5.57 10.08 -0.35
C VAL A 276 5.01 11.50 -0.34
N ASP A 277 4.15 11.81 -1.29
CA ASP A 277 3.49 13.11 -1.42
C ASP A 277 4.46 14.31 -1.46
N GLY A 278 5.69 14.07 -1.95
CA GLY A 278 6.76 15.07 -2.03
C GLY A 278 7.45 15.37 -0.69
N GLU A 279 7.23 14.54 0.33
CA GLU A 279 7.77 14.67 1.67
C GLU A 279 8.66 13.45 2.02
N HIS A 280 9.58 13.64 2.97
CA HIS A 280 10.49 12.61 3.47
C HIS A 280 10.07 12.17 4.87
N HIS A 281 9.94 10.86 5.06
CA HIS A 281 9.47 10.21 6.29
C HIS A 281 10.40 9.05 6.63
N PRO A 282 11.53 9.30 7.33
CA PRO A 282 12.63 8.33 7.39
C PRO A 282 12.37 7.07 8.25
N CYS A 283 11.21 6.99 8.93
CA CYS A 283 10.79 5.93 9.86
C CYS A 283 11.77 5.74 11.06
N PRO A 284 11.44 6.29 12.24
CA PRO A 284 12.29 6.18 13.43
C PRO A 284 12.50 4.75 13.91
N VAL A 285 13.72 4.48 14.39
CA VAL A 285 14.11 3.24 15.07
C VAL A 285 14.32 3.51 16.55
N GLU A 286 13.65 2.77 17.42
CA GLU A 286 13.92 2.84 18.86
C GLU A 286 15.38 2.44 19.16
N GLY A 287 16.06 3.23 20.00
CA GLY A 287 17.50 3.09 20.23
C GLY A 287 18.37 3.92 19.29
N GLY A 288 17.79 4.64 18.32
CA GLY A 288 18.45 5.69 17.54
C GLY A 288 18.50 5.41 16.04
N GLY A 289 18.64 6.50 15.26
CA GLY A 289 18.62 6.47 13.79
C GLY A 289 17.25 6.18 13.21
N THR A 290 17.24 5.92 11.90
CA THR A 290 16.03 5.71 11.10
C THR A 290 16.21 4.53 10.15
N VAL A 291 15.11 4.00 9.62
CA VAL A 291 15.16 2.98 8.56
C VAL A 291 15.83 3.55 7.31
N ASP A 292 15.60 4.83 7.02
CA ASP A 292 16.23 5.50 5.88
C ASP A 292 17.76 5.59 6.00
N ASP A 293 18.28 5.83 7.21
CA ASP A 293 19.72 5.78 7.48
C ASP A 293 20.31 4.39 7.16
N ILE A 294 19.55 3.32 7.42
CA ILE A 294 19.98 1.95 7.14
C ILE A 294 19.95 1.67 5.64
N VAL A 295 18.88 2.01 4.92
CA VAL A 295 18.78 1.67 3.49
C VAL A 295 19.67 2.55 2.60
N SER A 296 19.92 3.79 3.01
CA SER A 296 20.79 4.71 2.26
C SER A 296 22.28 4.44 2.49
N ALA A 297 22.64 3.71 3.56
CA ALA A 297 24.02 3.37 3.88
C ALA A 297 24.71 2.56 2.74
N PRO A 298 25.90 2.98 2.27
CA PRO A 298 26.64 2.29 1.21
C PRO A 298 26.90 0.80 1.50
N GLU A 299 27.24 0.47 2.74
CA GLU A 299 27.56 -0.88 3.19
C GLU A 299 26.37 -1.85 3.18
N HIS A 300 25.14 -1.34 3.05
CA HIS A 300 23.93 -2.14 3.03
C HIS A 300 23.40 -2.42 1.63
N HIS A 301 23.81 -1.67 0.61
CA HIS A 301 23.49 -1.93 -0.81
C HIS A 301 21.99 -2.15 -1.12
N TYR A 302 21.09 -1.31 -0.60
CA TYR A 302 19.70 -1.32 -1.06
C TYR A 302 19.56 -0.66 -2.44
N VAL A 303 18.70 -1.23 -3.29
CA VAL A 303 18.43 -0.72 -4.65
C VAL A 303 16.99 -0.19 -4.78
N ALA A 304 16.09 -0.64 -3.91
CA ALA A 304 14.73 -0.12 -3.82
C ALA A 304 14.17 -0.18 -2.38
N ALA A 305 13.24 0.71 -2.08
CA ALA A 305 12.41 0.68 -0.87
C ALA A 305 10.94 0.91 -1.25
N ILE A 306 10.09 -0.09 -1.00
CA ILE A 306 8.69 -0.14 -1.43
C ILE A 306 7.77 -0.06 -0.21
N GLY A 307 6.89 0.96 -0.16
CA GLY A 307 5.94 1.17 0.93
C GLY A 307 4.47 1.04 0.53
N GLY A 308 3.63 0.53 1.44
CA GLY A 308 2.15 0.54 1.36
C GLY A 308 1.53 1.83 1.94
N ASP A 309 0.40 1.73 2.65
CA ASP A 309 -0.35 2.80 3.37
C ASP A 309 -1.00 3.86 2.46
N ILE A 310 -0.30 4.25 1.40
CA ILE A 310 -0.76 5.26 0.47
C ILE A 310 -1.30 4.60 -0.78
N HIS A 311 -2.64 4.61 -0.89
CA HIS A 311 -3.43 3.97 -1.93
C HIS A 311 -3.37 4.64 -3.31
N ASN A 312 -2.15 4.78 -3.82
CA ASN A 312 -1.79 5.13 -5.19
C ASN A 312 -0.37 4.58 -5.47
N TYR A 313 0.18 4.90 -6.63
CA TYR A 313 1.57 4.63 -6.97
C TYR A 313 2.37 5.93 -7.04
N GLN A 314 3.60 5.92 -6.52
CA GLN A 314 4.56 7.01 -6.63
C GLN A 314 5.98 6.44 -6.78
N ARG A 315 6.86 7.12 -7.50
CA ARG A 315 8.29 6.74 -7.58
C ARG A 315 9.19 7.96 -7.49
N TYR A 316 10.20 7.83 -6.63
CA TYR A 316 11.24 8.82 -6.34
C TYR A 316 12.62 8.16 -6.51
N PRO A 317 13.32 8.40 -7.64
CA PRO A 317 14.70 7.93 -7.83
C PRO A 317 15.68 8.87 -7.12
N VAL A 318 16.07 8.55 -5.88
CA VAL A 318 16.97 9.40 -5.09
C VAL A 318 18.42 9.01 -5.39
N ARG A 319 19.24 10.01 -5.76
CA ARG A 319 20.70 9.82 -5.92
C ARG A 319 21.37 9.89 -4.55
N LEU A 320 22.04 8.82 -4.16
CA LEU A 320 22.80 8.71 -2.91
C LEU A 320 24.21 9.28 -3.08
N ALA A 321 24.87 9.56 -1.95
CA ALA A 321 26.22 10.14 -1.92
C ALA A 321 27.30 9.22 -2.52
N ASP A 322 27.07 7.90 -2.50
CA ASP A 322 27.95 6.88 -3.10
C ASP A 322 27.74 6.68 -4.60
N GLY A 323 26.86 7.48 -5.23
CA GLY A 323 26.58 7.45 -6.66
C GLY A 323 25.45 6.51 -7.06
N ARG A 324 24.98 5.62 -6.18
CA ARG A 324 23.81 4.75 -6.45
C ARG A 324 22.52 5.56 -6.56
N THR A 325 21.55 5.06 -7.31
CA THR A 325 20.19 5.58 -7.27
C THR A 325 19.27 4.57 -6.59
N LEU A 326 18.76 4.93 -5.41
CA LEU A 326 17.79 4.15 -4.66
C LEU A 326 16.38 4.51 -5.13
N GLN A 327 15.62 3.50 -5.60
CA GLN A 327 14.22 3.71 -6.00
C GLN A 327 13.30 3.63 -4.79
N TYR A 328 12.78 4.76 -4.33
CA TYR A 328 11.70 4.79 -3.35
C TYR A 328 10.36 4.73 -4.08
N VAL A 329 9.53 3.74 -3.73
CA VAL A 329 8.29 3.42 -4.42
C VAL A 329 7.15 3.34 -3.42
N VAL A 330 6.04 4.01 -3.74
CA VAL A 330 4.76 3.84 -3.05
C VAL A 330 3.93 2.86 -3.88
N SER A 331 3.37 1.83 -3.26
CA SER A 331 2.67 0.72 -3.93
C SER A 331 1.42 0.26 -3.19
N GLY A 332 0.62 1.19 -2.65
CA GLY A 332 -0.61 0.86 -1.94
C GLY A 332 -1.87 0.81 -2.79
N GLY A 333 -1.76 0.84 -4.11
CA GLY A 333 -2.93 0.87 -5.00
C GLY A 333 -3.68 -0.45 -5.16
N GLY A 334 -3.51 -1.46 -4.30
CA GLY A 334 -3.92 -2.85 -4.58
C GLY A 334 -5.39 -3.19 -4.27
N GLY A 335 -6.14 -2.34 -3.60
CA GLY A 335 -7.57 -2.58 -3.39
C GLY A 335 -8.29 -1.44 -2.67
N ALA A 336 -7.75 -0.98 -1.55
CA ALA A 336 -8.38 0.02 -0.69
C ALA A 336 -8.63 1.36 -1.39
N PHE A 337 -9.54 2.19 -0.85
CA PHE A 337 -9.96 3.46 -1.45
C PHE A 337 -8.80 4.32 -1.96
N MET A 338 -8.93 5.03 -3.08
CA MET A 338 -7.79 5.78 -3.64
C MET A 338 -7.36 6.97 -2.75
N HIS A 339 -6.05 7.20 -2.62
CA HIS A 339 -5.50 8.46 -2.08
C HIS A 339 -5.19 9.47 -3.20
N ALA A 340 -5.51 10.74 -2.96
CA ALA A 340 -5.54 11.80 -3.96
C ALA A 340 -4.16 12.30 -4.44
N THR A 341 -3.65 11.77 -5.56
CA THR A 341 -2.39 12.26 -6.18
C THR A 341 -2.46 13.72 -6.62
N HIS A 342 -3.65 14.25 -6.91
CA HIS A 342 -3.82 15.67 -7.23
C HIS A 342 -3.47 16.62 -6.09
N THR A 343 -3.37 16.13 -4.85
CA THR A 343 -2.95 16.95 -3.70
C THR A 343 -1.43 17.03 -3.53
N ILE A 344 -0.68 16.19 -4.23
CA ILE A 344 0.79 16.19 -4.22
C ILE A 344 1.28 17.55 -4.75
N PRO A 345 2.16 18.25 -4.00
CA PRO A 345 2.75 19.52 -4.41
C PRO A 345 3.73 19.31 -5.58
N ARG A 346 4.35 20.40 -6.04
CA ARG A 346 5.44 20.29 -6.99
C ARG A 346 6.60 19.54 -6.33
N VAL A 347 7.07 18.46 -6.95
CA VAL A 347 8.11 17.60 -6.38
C VAL A 347 9.48 18.25 -6.55
N SER A 348 10.18 18.40 -5.43
CA SER A 348 11.55 18.95 -5.32
C SER A 348 12.18 18.48 -4.01
N VAL A 349 12.26 17.16 -3.79
CA VAL A 349 12.71 16.55 -2.53
C VAL A 349 13.89 15.62 -2.79
N ALA A 350 14.93 15.67 -1.96
CA ALA A 350 16.14 14.84 -2.11
C ALA A 350 16.74 14.84 -3.53
N GLY A 351 16.74 16.00 -4.19
CA GLY A 351 17.21 16.17 -5.57
C GLY A 351 16.27 15.64 -6.66
N VAL A 352 15.17 14.95 -6.30
CA VAL A 352 14.15 14.46 -7.23
C VAL A 352 13.28 15.61 -7.71
N THR A 353 13.11 15.72 -9.03
CA THR A 353 12.28 16.75 -9.65
C THR A 353 11.05 16.15 -10.36
N GLU A 354 10.21 17.01 -10.94
CA GLU A 354 9.06 16.58 -11.77
C GLU A 354 9.48 15.79 -13.02
N ALA A 355 10.72 15.94 -13.50
CA ALA A 355 11.23 15.16 -14.62
C ALA A 355 11.38 13.67 -14.25
N ASP A 356 11.72 13.41 -13.00
CA ASP A 356 12.03 12.10 -12.45
C ASP A 356 10.82 11.43 -11.81
N PHE A 357 9.99 12.23 -11.12
CA PHE A 357 8.83 11.76 -10.38
C PHE A 357 7.80 11.07 -11.29
N ARG A 358 7.25 9.96 -10.81
CA ARG A 358 6.13 9.26 -11.45
C ARG A 358 5.05 9.02 -10.41
N CYS A 359 3.79 9.09 -10.84
CA CYS A 359 2.65 8.65 -10.03
C CYS A 359 1.55 8.06 -10.89
N TYR A 360 0.75 7.18 -10.29
CA TYR A 360 -0.50 6.69 -10.86
C TYR A 360 -1.58 6.63 -9.77
N PRO A 361 -2.79 7.17 -10.01
CA PRO A 361 -3.18 7.88 -11.23
C PRO A 361 -2.44 9.21 -11.41
N LEU A 362 -2.41 9.70 -12.64
CA LEU A 362 -1.92 11.06 -12.92
C LEU A 362 -2.69 12.07 -12.07
N ARG A 363 -2.00 13.14 -11.66
CA ARG A 363 -2.60 14.20 -10.83
C ARG A 363 -3.87 14.80 -11.48
N GLY A 364 -3.92 14.92 -12.81
CA GLY A 364 -5.15 15.32 -13.52
C GLY A 364 -6.28 14.29 -13.44
N ASP A 365 -6.00 13.02 -13.69
CA ASP A 365 -6.99 11.94 -13.60
C ASP A 365 -7.55 11.80 -12.17
N SER A 366 -6.69 11.93 -11.16
CA SER A 366 -7.10 11.94 -9.76
C SER A 366 -8.09 13.09 -9.47
N LEU A 367 -7.79 14.31 -9.93
CA LEU A 367 -8.71 15.43 -9.73
C LEU A 367 -10.04 15.21 -10.46
N ALA A 368 -10.01 14.71 -11.70
CA ALA A 368 -11.22 14.38 -12.45
C ALA A 368 -12.07 13.32 -11.73
N PHE A 369 -11.44 12.27 -11.21
CA PHE A 369 -12.08 11.24 -10.39
C PHE A 369 -12.82 11.82 -9.18
N TYR A 370 -12.10 12.59 -8.35
CA TYR A 370 -12.68 13.17 -7.14
C TYR A 370 -13.77 14.19 -7.46
N SER A 371 -13.62 14.95 -8.55
CA SER A 371 -14.64 15.89 -9.02
C SER A 371 -15.96 15.17 -9.35
N ARG A 372 -15.89 14.03 -10.05
CA ARG A 372 -17.06 13.21 -10.40
C ARG A 372 -17.65 12.50 -9.17
N LEU A 373 -16.79 12.02 -8.26
CA LEU A 373 -17.18 11.42 -6.99
C LEU A 373 -18.02 12.39 -6.15
N TYR A 374 -17.50 13.60 -5.87
CA TYR A 374 -18.23 14.60 -5.09
C TYR A 374 -19.46 15.12 -5.83
N GLY A 375 -19.40 15.25 -7.16
CA GLY A 375 -20.58 15.59 -7.96
C GLY A 375 -21.71 14.58 -7.81
N ARG A 376 -21.41 13.28 -7.70
CA ARG A 376 -22.41 12.24 -7.39
C ARG A 376 -22.91 12.36 -5.95
N ARG A 377 -21.99 12.46 -4.99
CA ARG A 377 -22.30 12.47 -3.55
C ARG A 377 -23.17 13.67 -3.14
N LEU A 378 -22.85 14.85 -3.67
CA LEU A 378 -23.58 16.09 -3.41
C LEU A 378 -24.78 16.31 -4.34
N ARG A 379 -25.06 15.36 -5.25
CA ARG A 379 -26.10 15.48 -6.29
C ARG A 379 -25.95 16.72 -7.20
N LEU A 380 -24.72 17.23 -7.35
CA LEU A 380 -24.36 18.42 -8.12
C LEU A 380 -23.44 18.08 -9.31
N ARG A 381 -23.77 17.01 -10.06
CA ARG A 381 -22.91 16.46 -11.13
C ARG A 381 -22.49 17.50 -12.16
N ARG A 382 -23.42 18.32 -12.65
CA ARG A 382 -23.14 19.37 -13.65
C ARG A 382 -22.18 20.43 -13.15
N PHE A 383 -22.23 20.72 -11.84
CA PHE A 383 -21.37 21.73 -11.24
C PHE A 383 -19.98 21.18 -10.90
N PHE A 384 -19.87 19.96 -10.39
CA PHE A 384 -18.59 19.40 -9.93
C PHE A 384 -17.79 18.64 -10.99
N ALA A 385 -18.43 18.05 -12.00
CA ALA A 385 -17.71 17.19 -12.94
C ALA A 385 -16.71 18.01 -13.78
N LEU A 386 -15.43 17.65 -13.64
CA LEU A 386 -14.36 18.05 -14.54
C LEU A 386 -14.09 16.92 -15.53
N THR A 387 -13.79 17.28 -16.77
CA THR A 387 -13.15 16.36 -17.71
C THR A 387 -11.70 16.11 -17.29
N GLU A 388 -11.12 15.01 -17.76
CA GLU A 388 -9.71 14.69 -17.59
C GLU A 388 -8.80 15.79 -18.18
N THR A 389 -9.19 16.40 -19.30
CA THR A 389 -8.46 17.51 -19.93
C THR A 389 -8.54 18.80 -19.11
N GLU A 390 -9.73 19.17 -18.59
CA GLU A 390 -9.90 20.32 -17.68
C GLU A 390 -9.11 20.14 -16.39
N ALA A 391 -9.16 18.95 -15.81
CA ALA A 391 -8.45 18.62 -14.57
C ALA A 391 -6.93 18.63 -14.77
N GLN A 392 -6.43 18.09 -15.89
CA GLN A 392 -5.02 18.14 -16.23
C GLN A 392 -4.52 19.57 -16.43
N ALA A 393 -5.28 20.41 -17.15
CA ALA A 393 -4.91 21.80 -17.42
C ALA A 393 -4.77 22.63 -16.13
N VAL A 394 -5.73 22.53 -15.21
CA VAL A 394 -5.64 23.29 -13.94
C VAL A 394 -4.54 22.78 -13.01
N VAL A 395 -4.25 21.48 -13.04
CA VAL A 395 -3.13 20.90 -12.28
C VAL A 395 -1.78 21.37 -12.84
N ALA A 396 -1.63 21.40 -14.17
CA ALA A 396 -0.46 21.93 -14.85
C ALA A 396 -0.24 23.42 -14.54
N GLU A 397 -1.30 24.24 -14.67
CA GLU A 397 -1.27 25.68 -14.30
C GLU A 397 -0.84 25.88 -12.85
N ARG A 398 -1.43 25.11 -11.90
CA ARG A 398 -1.13 25.23 -10.47
C ARG A 398 0.34 24.94 -10.16
N LEU A 399 0.88 23.90 -10.77
CA LEU A 399 2.22 23.39 -10.45
C LEU A 399 3.33 24.05 -11.28
N GLY A 400 2.97 24.76 -12.35
CA GLY A 400 3.94 25.31 -13.29
C GLY A 400 4.72 24.21 -14.03
N ILE A 401 4.03 23.14 -14.44
CA ILE A 401 4.60 21.99 -15.15
C ILE A 401 3.85 21.76 -16.47
N PRO A 402 4.48 21.16 -17.49
CA PRO A 402 3.76 20.75 -18.69
C PRO A 402 2.70 19.67 -18.37
N PRO A 403 1.63 19.57 -19.17
CA PRO A 403 0.69 18.46 -19.09
C PRO A 403 1.41 17.11 -19.23
N THR A 404 1.04 16.13 -18.40
CA THR A 404 1.67 14.81 -18.36
C THR A 404 1.22 13.90 -19.51
N ARG A 405 -0.01 14.09 -20.01
CA ARG A 405 -0.56 13.42 -21.18
C ARG A 405 -0.44 14.34 -22.39
N THR A 406 -0.12 13.78 -23.56
CA THR A 406 -0.01 14.51 -24.84
C THR A 406 -1.23 15.43 -25.03
N PRO A 407 -1.02 16.73 -25.30
CA PRO A 407 -2.09 17.71 -25.25
C PRO A 407 -3.17 17.41 -26.30
N GLY A 408 -4.43 17.36 -25.83
CA GLY A 408 -5.60 17.60 -26.67
C GLY A 408 -5.75 19.10 -26.99
N PRO A 409 -6.92 19.55 -27.49
CA PRO A 409 -7.16 20.97 -27.73
C PRO A 409 -6.88 21.83 -26.47
N GLU A 410 -6.32 23.02 -26.66
CA GLU A 410 -6.02 23.94 -25.54
C GLU A 410 -7.27 24.19 -24.70
N VAL A 411 -7.22 23.80 -23.42
CA VAL A 411 -8.33 24.01 -22.49
C VAL A 411 -8.10 25.31 -21.73
N ARG A 412 -9.01 26.28 -21.91
CA ARG A 412 -9.02 27.51 -21.13
C ARG A 412 -9.43 27.24 -19.68
N VAL A 413 -8.53 27.43 -18.72
CA VAL A 413 -8.83 27.27 -17.29
C VAL A 413 -9.74 28.40 -16.79
N THR A 414 -11.01 28.06 -16.56
CA THR A 414 -12.06 28.99 -16.10
C THR A 414 -12.03 29.20 -14.58
N ARG A 415 -12.76 30.22 -14.10
CA ARG A 415 -12.95 30.46 -12.65
C ARG A 415 -13.61 29.28 -11.93
N ARG A 416 -14.58 28.61 -12.58
CA ARG A 416 -15.23 27.39 -12.05
C ARG A 416 -14.21 26.29 -11.84
N ILE A 417 -13.34 26.04 -12.83
CA ILE A 417 -12.30 25.00 -12.75
C ILE A 417 -11.36 25.29 -11.57
N ARG A 418 -10.85 26.54 -11.44
CA ARG A 418 -9.99 26.93 -10.30
C ARG A 418 -10.69 26.82 -8.95
N LEU A 419 -11.98 27.14 -8.89
CA LEU A 419 -12.78 27.01 -7.66
C LEU A 419 -12.87 25.55 -7.23
N LEU A 420 -13.28 24.66 -8.13
CA LEU A 420 -13.45 23.22 -7.86
C LEU A 420 -12.13 22.56 -7.47
N ALA A 421 -11.08 22.83 -8.24
CA ALA A 421 -9.74 22.36 -7.93
C ALA A 421 -9.35 22.86 -6.51
N GLY A 422 -9.63 24.12 -6.21
CA GLY A 422 -9.42 24.71 -4.89
C GLY A 422 -10.17 24.02 -3.73
N LEU A 423 -11.43 23.64 -3.95
CA LEU A 423 -12.26 22.93 -2.97
C LEU A 423 -11.77 21.50 -2.76
N LEU A 424 -11.32 20.83 -3.82
CA LEU A 424 -10.75 19.48 -3.83
C LEU A 424 -9.25 19.51 -3.51
N GLY A 425 -8.81 20.41 -2.62
CA GLY A 425 -7.47 20.39 -2.07
C GLY A 425 -6.33 20.86 -2.99
N THR A 426 -6.61 21.30 -4.22
CA THR A 426 -5.57 21.90 -5.10
C THR A 426 -5.40 23.41 -4.91
N GLY A 427 -6.11 24.01 -3.94
CA GLY A 427 -6.19 25.47 -3.74
C GLY A 427 -4.97 26.12 -3.11
N SER A 428 -4.09 26.60 -4.00
CA SER A 428 -3.11 27.71 -4.07
C SER A 428 -2.46 28.36 -2.83
N ARG A 429 -1.14 28.58 -2.99
CA ARG A 429 -0.16 29.45 -2.30
C ARG A 429 0.00 29.26 -0.78
N PRO A 430 1.25 29.12 -0.26
CA PRO A 430 1.51 28.98 1.18
C PRO A 430 0.82 30.03 2.06
N GLU A 431 0.59 31.22 1.51
CA GLU A 431 0.11 32.40 2.24
C GLU A 431 -1.42 32.53 2.37
N HIS A 432 -2.24 31.77 1.62
CA HIS A 432 -3.70 31.88 1.71
C HIS A 432 -4.40 30.52 1.83
N ARG A 433 -4.46 30.00 3.07
CA ARG A 433 -5.30 28.83 3.40
C ARG A 433 -6.79 29.19 3.22
N LYS A 434 -7.44 28.60 2.20
CA LYS A 434 -8.92 28.61 2.09
C LYS A 434 -9.55 27.97 3.34
N ARG A 435 -10.54 28.65 3.94
CA ARG A 435 -11.24 28.21 5.18
C ARG A 435 -12.06 26.92 5.02
N PHE A 436 -12.45 26.53 3.80
CA PHE A 436 -13.22 25.32 3.54
C PHE A 436 -12.57 24.48 2.43
N ARG A 437 -12.26 23.22 2.73
CA ARG A 437 -11.76 22.19 1.79
C ARG A 437 -12.57 20.90 2.01
N LEU A 438 -12.88 20.20 0.92
CA LEU A 438 -13.44 18.85 1.00
C LEU A 438 -12.36 17.88 1.49
N PRO A 439 -12.71 16.84 2.26
CA PRO A 439 -11.74 15.89 2.81
C PRO A 439 -11.11 15.06 1.69
N VAL A 440 -9.95 15.51 1.20
CA VAL A 440 -9.14 14.85 0.17
C VAL A 440 -7.69 14.57 0.60
N ARG A 441 -7.27 15.05 1.79
CA ARG A 441 -5.87 14.98 2.27
C ARG A 441 -5.77 14.29 3.64
N LYS A 442 -4.64 13.58 3.85
CA LYS A 442 -4.22 12.80 5.04
C LYS A 442 -4.22 13.54 6.38
N ILE A 443 -4.13 14.88 6.39
CA ILE A 443 -3.83 15.67 7.61
C ILE A 443 -4.94 15.63 8.68
N TYR A 444 -6.15 15.20 8.34
CA TYR A 444 -7.19 14.95 9.34
C TYR A 444 -7.46 13.46 9.47
N THR A 445 -6.66 12.83 10.33
CA THR A 445 -6.84 11.49 10.94
C THR A 445 -6.90 10.30 9.97
N GLN A 446 -6.33 9.19 10.42
CA GLN A 446 -6.53 7.81 9.93
C GLN A 446 -8.03 7.37 9.88
N LEU A 447 -8.97 8.30 10.00
CA LEU A 447 -10.41 8.09 10.19
C LEU A 447 -11.28 8.87 9.15
N PHE A 448 -10.76 9.84 8.38
CA PHE A 448 -11.61 10.73 7.53
C PHE A 448 -11.26 10.93 6.02
N SER A 449 -10.20 10.31 5.47
CA SER A 449 -10.04 10.03 4.01
C SER A 449 -11.01 9.00 3.33
N PRO A 450 -11.83 8.22 4.04
CA PRO A 450 -12.63 7.13 3.47
C PRO A 450 -13.84 7.40 2.59
N GLY A 451 -14.19 8.65 2.34
CA GLY A 451 -15.36 8.98 1.51
C GLY A 451 -15.18 8.68 0.02
N SER A 452 -14.05 8.07 -0.36
CA SER A 452 -13.49 8.03 -1.71
C SER A 452 -13.77 6.73 -2.48
N VAL A 453 -14.33 5.70 -1.82
CA VAL A 453 -14.69 4.45 -2.49
C VAL A 453 -15.78 4.72 -3.53
N THR A 454 -15.52 4.30 -4.76
CA THR A 454 -16.52 4.26 -5.82
C THR A 454 -16.63 2.84 -6.34
N TYR A 455 -17.85 2.42 -6.68
CA TYR A 455 -18.17 1.10 -7.23
C TYR A 455 -18.41 1.17 -8.75
N SER A 456 -17.71 2.08 -9.42
CA SER A 456 -17.79 2.29 -10.86
C SER A 456 -16.39 2.64 -11.40
N PRO A 457 -15.88 1.89 -12.38
CA PRO A 457 -14.62 2.20 -13.05
C PRO A 457 -14.53 3.63 -13.60
N PRO A 458 -13.32 4.18 -13.79
CA PRO A 458 -12.03 3.57 -13.42
C PRO A 458 -11.76 3.62 -11.90
N PHE A 459 -11.23 2.53 -11.34
CA PHE A 459 -10.87 2.41 -9.92
C PHE A 459 -9.46 2.92 -9.58
N PHE A 460 -8.61 3.10 -10.59
CA PHE A 460 -7.20 3.51 -10.44
C PHE A 460 -6.41 2.68 -9.43
N LYS A 461 -6.51 1.35 -9.55
CA LYS A 461 -5.71 0.40 -8.78
C LYS A 461 -4.45 0.01 -9.52
N CYS A 462 -3.47 -0.50 -8.79
CA CYS A 462 -2.23 -0.96 -9.37
C CYS A 462 -1.56 -2.07 -8.56
N PHE A 463 -0.63 -2.74 -9.21
CA PHE A 463 0.24 -3.77 -8.61
C PHE A 463 1.57 -3.77 -9.38
N LEU A 464 2.62 -4.33 -8.77
CA LEU A 464 3.96 -4.35 -9.35
C LEU A 464 4.35 -5.77 -9.77
N ARG A 465 5.12 -5.86 -10.85
CA ARG A 465 5.94 -7.03 -11.19
C ARG A 465 7.40 -6.60 -11.18
N LEU A 466 8.23 -7.40 -10.53
CA LEU A 466 9.68 -7.24 -10.51
C LEU A 466 10.28 -8.46 -11.20
N ASP A 467 11.00 -8.23 -12.29
CA ASP A 467 11.80 -9.26 -12.97
C ASP A 467 13.26 -9.04 -12.60
N VAL A 468 13.84 -10.02 -11.93
CA VAL A 468 15.20 -10.02 -11.42
C VAL A 468 16.10 -10.76 -12.41
N THR A 469 17.28 -10.22 -12.65
CA THR A 469 18.41 -10.82 -13.37
C THR A 469 19.68 -10.60 -12.54
N PRO A 470 20.81 -11.26 -12.83
CA PRO A 470 22.07 -10.97 -12.15
C PRO A 470 22.48 -9.49 -12.22
N GLU A 471 22.13 -8.78 -13.30
CA GLU A 471 22.59 -7.42 -13.57
C GLU A 471 21.61 -6.34 -13.09
N ALA A 472 20.31 -6.61 -13.12
CA ALA A 472 19.28 -5.61 -12.86
C ALA A 472 17.95 -6.19 -12.37
N VAL A 473 17.15 -5.32 -11.76
CA VAL A 473 15.74 -5.54 -11.47
C VAL A 473 14.90 -4.62 -12.37
N ARG A 474 14.04 -5.20 -13.20
CA ARG A 474 13.02 -4.47 -13.96
C ARG A 474 11.76 -4.36 -13.11
N LEU A 475 11.47 -3.16 -12.62
CA LEU A 475 10.24 -2.87 -11.89
C LEU A 475 9.21 -2.27 -12.84
N ARG A 476 8.00 -2.88 -12.89
CA ARG A 476 6.87 -2.40 -13.69
C ARG A 476 5.64 -2.22 -12.83
N CYS A 477 4.99 -1.07 -12.94
CA CYS A 477 3.70 -0.78 -12.32
C CYS A 477 2.58 -0.99 -13.34
N PHE A 478 1.62 -1.87 -13.01
CA PHE A 478 0.49 -2.18 -13.87
C PHE A 478 -0.80 -1.57 -13.33
N ALA A 479 -1.63 -1.01 -14.20
CA ALA A 479 -2.94 -0.49 -13.87
C ALA A 479 -4.01 -1.59 -13.82
N ALA A 480 -4.96 -1.41 -12.90
CA ALA A 480 -6.20 -2.16 -12.78
C ALA A 480 -7.36 -1.16 -12.62
N THR A 481 -8.04 -0.85 -13.72
CA THR A 481 -9.13 0.15 -13.72
C THR A 481 -10.51 -0.46 -13.46
N GLY A 482 -10.65 -1.78 -13.60
CA GLY A 482 -11.95 -2.48 -13.57
C GLY A 482 -12.65 -2.56 -14.94
N ASN A 483 -12.00 -2.09 -16.01
CA ASN A 483 -12.50 -2.25 -17.38
C ASN A 483 -12.01 -3.57 -17.99
N ARG A 484 -12.88 -4.24 -18.76
CA ARG A 484 -12.61 -5.58 -19.30
C ARG A 484 -11.39 -5.64 -20.22
N ALA A 485 -11.23 -4.65 -21.11
CA ALA A 485 -10.09 -4.60 -22.02
C ALA A 485 -8.74 -4.57 -21.30
N GLN A 486 -8.69 -3.88 -20.15
CA GLN A 486 -7.49 -3.72 -19.34
C GLN A 486 -7.26 -4.86 -18.36
N GLU A 487 -8.28 -5.65 -18.00
CA GLU A 487 -8.06 -6.94 -17.34
C GLU A 487 -7.27 -7.91 -18.24
N LEU A 488 -7.61 -7.93 -19.54
CA LEU A 488 -6.99 -8.81 -20.53
C LEU A 488 -5.57 -8.36 -20.90
N ASN A 489 -5.37 -7.04 -20.97
CA ASN A 489 -4.10 -6.39 -21.28
C ASN A 489 -3.84 -5.24 -20.29
N PRO A 490 -3.35 -5.53 -19.07
CA PRO A 490 -3.09 -4.50 -18.06
C PRO A 490 -2.07 -3.45 -18.55
N PRO A 491 -2.42 -2.14 -18.53
CA PRO A 491 -1.50 -1.08 -18.91
C PRO A 491 -0.28 -1.00 -17.99
N VAL A 492 0.91 -0.75 -18.57
CA VAL A 492 2.12 -0.43 -17.81
C VAL A 492 2.17 1.09 -17.63
N GLU A 493 2.05 1.55 -16.38
CA GLU A 493 1.97 2.98 -16.03
C GLU A 493 3.33 3.60 -15.71
N ASP A 494 4.28 2.76 -15.31
CA ASP A 494 5.66 3.14 -15.08
C ASP A 494 6.56 1.89 -15.20
N GLU A 495 7.78 2.12 -15.67
CA GLU A 495 8.80 1.09 -15.81
C GLU A 495 10.17 1.69 -15.50
N VAL A 496 10.98 0.95 -14.74
CA VAL A 496 12.38 1.32 -14.47
C VAL A 496 13.27 0.08 -14.42
N MET A 497 14.46 0.21 -15.00
CA MET A 497 15.56 -0.73 -14.84
C MET A 497 16.44 -0.26 -13.68
N ILE A 498 16.62 -1.12 -12.67
CA ILE A 498 17.39 -0.84 -11.47
C ILE A 498 18.65 -1.69 -11.52
N PRO A 499 19.84 -1.12 -11.76
CA PRO A 499 21.09 -1.88 -11.72
C PRO A 499 21.34 -2.50 -10.34
N LEU A 500 21.92 -3.70 -10.32
CA LEU A 500 22.32 -4.42 -9.11
C LEU A 500 23.83 -4.31 -8.80
N ALA A 501 24.60 -3.69 -9.68
CA ALA A 501 26.04 -3.49 -9.56
C ALA A 501 26.40 -2.25 -8.72
#